data_AF-A0A7X4D0W4-F1
#
_entry.id   AF-A0A7X4D0W4-F1
#
_cell.length_a   1.000
_cell.length_b   1.000
_cell.length_c   1.000
_cell.angle_alpha   90.00
_cell.angle_beta   90.00
_cell.angle_gamma   90.00
#
_symmetry.space_group_name_H-M   'P 1'
#
loop_
_entity.id
_entity.type
_entity.pdbx_description
1 polymer ?
#
loop_
_entity_poly.entity_id
_entity_poly.type
_entity_poly.pdbx_seq_one_letter_code
_entity_poly.pdbx_strand_id
1 'polypeptide(L)'
;MPFFFVDPEVYRTYRDRVVAMSQSIQVNYPEHMPADQRQPGLSDEEIAEKLGLDARTVSEIRCVAEREFYDVDEWEKAVEFKDRQCRGYAERGLSFTTKKYFDAKKAEKG
;
A
#
# COMPACT_ATOMS: atom_id res chain seq x y z
N MET A 1 -11.72 -21.60 -1.60
CA MET A 1 -11.52 -20.16 -1.85
C MET A 1 -12.77 -19.44 -1.38
N PRO A 2 -12.66 -18.40 -0.53
CA PRO A 2 -13.80 -17.52 -0.30
C PRO A 2 -14.09 -16.77 -1.60
N PHE A 3 -15.34 -16.85 -2.07
CA PHE A 3 -15.79 -16.08 -3.22
C PHE A 3 -16.07 -14.66 -2.70
N PHE A 4 -15.26 -13.69 -3.12
CA PHE A 4 -15.50 -12.29 -2.82
C PHE A 4 -16.65 -11.82 -3.71
N PHE A 5 -17.73 -11.33 -3.10
CA PHE A 5 -18.93 -10.90 -3.80
C PHE A 5 -19.38 -9.59 -3.17
N VAL A 6 -18.95 -8.50 -3.79
CA VAL A 6 -19.40 -7.17 -3.42
C VAL A 6 -20.56 -6.78 -4.32
N ASP A 7 -21.64 -6.31 -3.70
CA ASP A 7 -22.77 -5.76 -4.42
C ASP A 7 -22.31 -4.55 -5.27
N PRO A 8 -22.62 -4.50 -6.58
CA PRO A 8 -22.14 -3.43 -7.45
C PRO A 8 -22.57 -2.02 -7.03
N GLU A 9 -23.75 -1.87 -6.44
CA GLU A 9 -24.26 -0.56 -6.01
C GLU A 9 -23.55 -0.11 -4.73
N VAL A 10 -23.35 -1.04 -3.79
CA VAL A 10 -22.53 -0.79 -2.59
C VAL A 10 -21.09 -0.44 -2.99
N TYR A 11 -20.51 -1.15 -3.95
CA TYR A 11 -19.17 -0.87 -4.47
C TYR A 11 -19.07 0.57 -4.97
N ARG A 12 -19.91 0.95 -5.94
CA ARG A 12 -19.89 2.29 -6.55
C ARG A 12 -20.09 3.40 -5.52
N THR A 13 -20.91 3.14 -4.51
CA THR A 13 -21.23 4.12 -3.47
C THR A 13 -20.05 4.38 -2.53
N TYR A 14 -19.32 3.33 -2.15
CA TYR A 14 -18.33 3.40 -1.06
C TYR A 14 -16.87 3.27 -1.49
N ARG A 15 -16.59 2.82 -2.73
CA ARG A 15 -15.25 2.62 -3.30
C ARG A 15 -14.28 3.73 -2.94
N ASP A 16 -14.58 4.96 -3.37
CA ASP A 16 -13.63 6.08 -3.25
C ASP A 16 -13.40 6.46 -1.78
N ARG A 17 -14.41 6.30 -0.92
CA ARG A 17 -14.32 6.56 0.52
C ARG A 17 -13.47 5.50 1.23
N VAL A 18 -13.68 4.23 0.91
CA VAL A 18 -12.88 3.12 1.45
C VAL A 18 -11.42 3.28 1.03
N VAL A 19 -11.17 3.59 -0.24
CA VAL A 19 -9.82 3.82 -0.77
C VAL A 19 -9.12 5.00 -0.08
N ALA A 20 -9.81 6.13 0.09
CA ALA A 20 -9.23 7.32 0.72
C ALA A 20 -8.83 7.09 2.19
N MET A 21 -9.47 6.16 2.88
CA MET A 21 -9.16 5.79 4.27
C MET A 21 -8.21 4.59 4.38
N SER A 22 -8.01 3.82 3.30
CA SER A 22 -7.24 2.59 3.33
C SER A 22 -5.76 2.83 3.59
N GLN A 23 -5.15 1.94 4.37
CA GLN A 23 -3.69 1.82 4.55
C GLN A 23 -2.92 1.67 3.25
N SER A 24 -3.55 1.23 2.16
CA SER A 24 -2.86 1.00 0.89
C SER A 24 -2.57 2.28 0.10
N ILE A 25 -3.24 3.39 0.41
CA ILE A 25 -3.13 4.67 -0.34
C ILE A 25 -2.81 5.82 0.61
N GLN A 26 -1.93 5.57 1.57
CA GLN A 26 -1.51 6.56 2.57
C GLN A 26 -0.99 7.85 1.91
N VAL A 27 -1.65 8.97 2.19
CA VAL A 27 -1.28 10.29 1.65
C VAL A 27 -0.20 10.97 2.50
N ASN A 28 -0.24 10.80 3.84
CA ASN A 28 0.61 11.55 4.78
C ASN A 28 1.14 10.68 5.94
N TYR A 29 1.87 9.61 5.62
CA TYR A 29 2.60 8.76 6.60
C TYR A 29 4.04 9.19 6.98
N PRO A 30 4.75 10.10 6.27
CA PRO A 30 6.16 10.37 6.60
C PRO A 30 6.41 10.74 8.08
N GLU A 31 7.33 10.01 8.71
CA GLU A 31 7.66 10.17 10.14
C GLU A 31 8.23 11.56 10.50
N HIS A 32 8.68 12.33 9.51
CA HIS A 32 9.16 13.70 9.72
C HIS A 32 8.02 14.73 9.78
N MET A 33 6.79 14.37 9.40
CA MET A 33 5.64 15.28 9.52
C MET A 33 5.18 15.38 10.98
N PRO A 34 4.67 16.56 11.40
CA PRO A 34 4.00 16.73 12.68
C PRO A 34 2.84 15.74 12.87
N ALA A 35 2.63 15.23 14.09
CA ALA A 35 1.66 14.17 14.35
C ALA A 35 0.21 14.55 14.02
N ASP A 36 -0.13 15.84 14.15
CA ASP A 36 -1.41 16.45 13.79
C ASP A 36 -1.66 16.52 12.28
N GLN A 37 -0.62 16.43 11.47
CA GLN A 37 -0.69 16.43 10.01
C GLN A 37 -0.61 15.02 9.40
N ARG A 38 -0.30 14.02 10.23
CA ARG A 38 -0.25 12.62 9.80
C ARG A 38 -1.67 12.10 9.61
N GLN A 39 -1.90 11.48 8.47
CA GLN A 39 -3.13 10.77 8.18
C GLN A 39 -2.77 9.29 7.98
N PRO A 40 -2.66 8.52 9.09
CA PRO A 40 -2.48 7.08 8.97
C PRO A 40 -3.73 6.48 8.31
N GLY A 41 -3.52 5.46 7.47
CA GLY A 41 -4.64 4.68 6.97
C GLY A 41 -5.30 3.91 8.10
N LEU A 42 -6.59 3.65 7.94
CA LEU A 42 -7.44 2.93 8.89
C LEU A 42 -7.49 1.43 8.55
N SER A 43 -7.81 0.61 9.55
CA SER A 43 -8.13 -0.81 9.35
C SER A 43 -9.51 -0.98 8.71
N ASP A 44 -9.79 -2.18 8.17
CA ASP A 44 -11.09 -2.48 7.57
C ASP A 44 -12.23 -2.37 8.61
N GLU A 45 -11.96 -2.72 9.87
CA GLU A 45 -12.91 -2.57 10.99
C GLU A 45 -13.18 -1.10 11.33
N GLU A 46 -12.15 -0.26 11.37
CA GLU A 46 -12.29 1.17 11.66
C GLU A 46 -13.04 1.91 10.54
N ILE A 47 -12.78 1.52 9.28
CA ILE A 47 -13.51 2.02 8.11
C ILE A 47 -14.97 1.55 8.15
N ALA A 48 -15.22 0.29 8.51
CA ALA A 48 -16.55 -0.27 8.64
C ALA A 48 -17.38 0.48 9.69
N GLU A 49 -16.80 0.75 10.87
CA GLU A 49 -17.45 1.54 11.92
C GLU A 49 -17.81 2.96 11.44
N LYS A 50 -16.90 3.64 10.74
CA LYS A 50 -17.13 4.99 10.19
C LYS A 50 -18.19 5.04 9.10
N LEU A 51 -18.28 4.01 8.28
CA LEU A 51 -19.20 3.97 7.13
C LEU A 51 -20.52 3.28 7.44
N GLY A 52 -20.67 2.67 8.62
CA GLY A 52 -21.85 1.87 8.96
C GLY A 52 -21.97 0.61 8.11
N LEU A 53 -20.84 0.01 7.74
CA LEU A 53 -20.75 -1.22 6.96
C LEU A 53 -20.22 -2.36 7.83
N ASP A 54 -20.27 -3.59 7.33
CA ASP A 54 -19.52 -4.69 7.94
C ASP A 54 -18.08 -4.74 7.40
N ALA A 55 -17.14 -5.19 8.24
CA ALA A 55 -15.72 -5.24 7.90
C ALA A 55 -15.43 -6.08 6.66
N ARG A 56 -16.20 -7.15 6.41
CA ARG A 56 -16.02 -7.99 5.22
C ARG A 56 -16.38 -7.23 3.95
N THR A 57 -17.50 -6.50 3.93
CA THR A 57 -17.86 -5.64 2.79
C THR A 57 -16.78 -4.60 2.52
N VAL A 58 -16.21 -3.98 3.55
CA VAL A 58 -15.09 -3.04 3.40
C VAL A 58 -13.86 -3.73 2.80
N SER A 59 -13.46 -4.90 3.33
CA SER A 59 -12.34 -5.66 2.79
C SER A 59 -12.54 -6.02 1.32
N GLU A 60 -13.76 -6.40 0.94
CA GLU A 60 -14.10 -6.76 -0.44
C GLU A 60 -14.04 -5.53 -1.37
N ILE A 61 -14.61 -4.40 -0.97
CA ILE A 61 -14.50 -3.14 -1.71
C ILE A 61 -13.04 -2.75 -1.86
N ARG A 62 -12.27 -2.78 -0.76
CA ARG A 62 -10.87 -2.40 -0.74
C ARG A 62 -10.04 -3.26 -1.69
N CYS A 63 -10.17 -4.59 -1.64
CA CYS A 63 -9.45 -5.51 -2.52
C CYS A 63 -9.70 -5.21 -4.00
N VAL A 64 -10.95 -4.95 -4.38
CA VAL A 64 -11.30 -4.65 -5.79
C VAL A 64 -10.81 -3.25 -6.16
N ALA A 65 -11.05 -2.25 -5.33
CA ALA A 65 -10.69 -0.87 -5.60
C ALA A 65 -9.18 -0.62 -5.66
N GLU A 66 -8.39 -1.27 -4.81
CA GLU A 66 -6.92 -1.22 -4.87
C GLU A 66 -6.38 -1.77 -6.20
N ARG A 67 -7.03 -2.80 -6.75
CA ARG A 67 -6.65 -3.37 -8.05
C ARG A 67 -6.94 -2.43 -9.22
N GLU A 68 -7.97 -1.59 -9.09
CA GLU A 68 -8.32 -0.56 -10.08
C GLU A 68 -7.49 0.72 -9.94
N PHE A 69 -6.81 0.91 -8.82
CA PHE A 69 -6.16 2.18 -8.51
C PHE A 69 -4.94 2.47 -9.38
N TYR A 70 -4.17 1.43 -9.71
CA TYR A 70 -3.03 1.51 -10.61
C TYR A 70 -3.34 0.84 -11.94
N ASP A 71 -2.88 1.44 -13.02
CA ASP A 71 -2.90 0.81 -14.33
C ASP A 71 -1.95 -0.38 -14.39
N VAL A 72 -2.12 -1.22 -15.42
CA VAL A 72 -1.28 -2.42 -15.62
C VAL A 72 0.20 -2.03 -15.73
N ASP A 73 0.49 -0.90 -16.37
CA ASP A 73 1.85 -0.41 -16.58
C ASP A 73 2.56 -0.12 -15.25
N GLU A 74 1.89 0.48 -14.28
CA GLU A 74 2.46 0.73 -12.95
C GLU A 74 2.66 -0.57 -12.16
N TRP A 75 1.78 -1.56 -12.34
CA TRP A 75 1.99 -2.91 -11.79
C TRP A 75 3.22 -3.59 -12.41
N GLU A 76 3.44 -3.46 -13.71
CA GLU A 76 4.63 -3.98 -14.40
C GLU A 76 5.90 -3.34 -13.86
N LYS A 77 5.94 -2.00 -13.71
CA LYS A 77 7.08 -1.30 -13.09
C LYS A 77 7.36 -1.79 -11.68
N ALA A 78 6.33 -2.05 -10.87
CA ALA A 78 6.49 -2.58 -9.52
C ALA A 78 7.09 -4.01 -9.52
N VAL A 79 6.69 -4.85 -10.48
CA VAL A 79 7.26 -6.19 -10.67
C VAL A 79 8.73 -6.10 -11.09
N GLU A 80 9.06 -5.27 -12.08
CA GLU A 80 10.43 -5.05 -12.53
C GLU A 80 11.33 -4.53 -11.41
N PHE A 81 10.82 -3.57 -10.63
CA PHE A 81 11.55 -3.04 -9.47
C PHE A 81 11.90 -4.15 -8.48
N LYS A 82 10.93 -4.99 -8.10
CA LYS A 82 11.12 -6.10 -7.16
C LYS A 82 12.07 -7.15 -7.72
N ASP A 83 11.91 -7.55 -8.98
CA ASP A 83 12.81 -8.50 -9.64
C ASP A 83 14.25 -7.99 -9.64
N ARG A 84 14.47 -6.72 -9.96
CA ARG A 84 15.80 -6.09 -9.89
C ARG A 84 16.38 -6.10 -8.48
N GLN A 85 15.57 -5.88 -7.44
CA GLN A 85 16.05 -6.01 -6.05
C GLN A 85 16.48 -7.44 -5.73
N CYS A 86 15.68 -8.43 -6.10
CA CYS A 86 15.95 -9.85 -5.85
C CYS A 86 17.22 -10.30 -6.58
N ARG A 87 17.36 -9.98 -7.86
CA ARG A 87 18.57 -10.30 -8.64
C ARG A 87 19.80 -9.60 -8.09
N GLY A 88 19.70 -8.31 -7.76
CA GLY A 88 20.79 -7.56 -7.14
C GLY A 88 21.25 -8.18 -5.82
N TYR A 89 20.30 -8.62 -4.98
CA TYR A 89 20.60 -9.32 -3.75
C TYR A 89 21.26 -10.69 -4.02
N ALA A 90 20.75 -11.48 -4.96
CA ALA A 90 21.34 -12.77 -5.32
C ALA A 90 22.79 -12.64 -5.83
N GLU A 91 23.10 -11.61 -6.61
CA GLU A 91 24.45 -11.35 -7.14
C GLU A 91 25.43 -10.84 -6.08
N ARG A 92 24.99 -9.95 -5.18
CA ARG A 92 25.88 -9.12 -4.35
C ARG A 92 25.67 -9.29 -2.84
N GLY A 93 24.68 -10.09 -2.43
CA GLY A 93 24.25 -10.21 -1.04
C GLY A 93 23.60 -8.94 -0.46
N LEU A 94 23.33 -7.93 -1.29
CA LEU A 94 22.78 -6.64 -0.87
C LEU A 94 21.75 -6.12 -1.87
N SER A 95 20.55 -5.79 -1.39
CA SER A 95 19.54 -5.12 -2.22
C SER A 95 19.96 -3.68 -2.50
N PHE A 96 19.52 -3.12 -3.63
CA PHE A 96 19.82 -1.74 -3.99
C PHE A 96 19.28 -0.74 -2.96
N THR A 97 18.10 -1.01 -2.37
CA THR A 97 17.53 -0.19 -1.29
C THR A 97 18.38 -0.18 -0.02
N THR A 98 19.11 -1.26 0.25
CA THR A 98 19.98 -1.40 1.43
C THR A 98 21.38 -0.85 1.16
N LYS A 99 21.83 -0.92 -0.10
CA LYS A 99 23.17 -0.49 -0.53
C LYS A 99 23.47 0.96 -0.12
N LYS A 100 22.51 1.88 -0.26
CA LYS A 100 22.70 3.30 0.10
C LYS A 100 23.12 3.50 1.57
N TYR A 101 22.59 2.68 2.47
CA TYR A 101 22.94 2.76 3.90
C TYR A 101 24.32 2.16 4.19
N PHE A 102 24.69 1.11 3.45
CA PHE A 102 26.02 0.52 3.54
C PHE A 102 27.11 1.48 3.03
N ASP A 103 26.87 2.10 1.87
CA ASP A 103 27.77 3.07 1.27
C ASP A 103 27.93 4.32 2.17
N ALA A 104 26.83 4.82 2.76
CA ALA A 104 26.87 5.93 3.73
C ALA A 104 27.71 5.58 4.98
N LYS A 105 27.49 4.40 5.59
CA LYS A 105 28.30 3.94 6.73
C LYS A 105 29.78 3.74 6.40
N LYS A 106 30.10 3.41 5.15
CA LYS A 106 31.48 3.26 4.69
C LYS A 106 32.16 4.62 4.54
N ALA A 107 31.44 5.63 4.05
CA ALA A 107 31.92 7.00 3.92
C ALA A 107 32.15 7.71 5.27
N GLU A 108 31.40 7.36 6.32
CA GLU A 108 31.62 7.87 7.69
C GLU A 108 32.85 7.28 8.39
N LYS A 109 33.40 6.16 7.89
CA LYS A 109 34.53 5.44 8.49
C LYS A 109 35.87 5.65 7.78
N GLY A 110 35.88 6.33 6.64
CA GLY A 110 37.09 6.67 5.88
C GLY A 110 37.43 8.15 6.03
#